data_AF-X7YUQ9-F1
#
_entry.id   AF-X7YUQ9-F1
#
_cell.length_a   1.000
_cell.length_b   1.000
_cell.length_c   1.000
_cell.angle_alpha   90.00
_cell.angle_beta   90.00
_cell.angle_gamma   90.00
#
_symmetry.space_group_name_H-M   'P 1'
#
loop_
_entity.id
_entity.type
_entity.pdbx_description
1 polymer ?
#
loop_
_entity_poly.entity_id
_entity_poly.type
_entity_poly.pdbx_seq_one_letter_code
_entity_poly.pdbx_strand_id
1 'polypeptide(L)'
;MPQLTRRAALRLGAGTVAGVAGAWALSALLDPGEGRTAPSPFEPVAGTASPTRLSGSFVSAARGGMTTNWVIALPPGHTGPLRPVIALHGKDGNANTVIDLGIEDALAQLVKSGGPASPSSGRRGQHLLAPTCLG
;
A
#
# COMPACT_ATOMS: atom_id res chain seq x y z
N MET A 1 48.39 18.90 0.31
CA MET A 1 47.07 18.84 0.98
C MET A 1 46.46 17.47 0.70
N PRO A 2 46.39 16.51 1.64
CA PRO A 2 45.80 15.21 1.33
C PRO A 2 44.27 15.34 1.23
N GLN A 3 43.73 14.91 0.08
CA GLN A 3 42.31 15.00 -0.30
C GLN A 3 41.43 14.09 0.57
N LEU A 4 40.47 14.68 1.29
CA LEU A 4 39.44 13.94 2.04
C LEU A 4 38.29 13.59 1.09
N THR A 5 38.09 12.30 0.81
CA THR A 5 36.98 11.85 -0.04
C THR A 5 35.65 11.84 0.72
N ARG A 6 34.55 12.21 0.05
CA ARG A 6 33.17 12.26 0.59
C ARG A 6 32.72 10.98 1.33
N ARG A 7 33.31 9.82 0.99
CA ARG A 7 33.05 8.53 1.65
C ARG A 7 33.66 8.41 3.05
N ALA A 8 34.75 9.12 3.34
CA ALA A 8 35.37 9.11 4.67
C ALA A 8 34.52 9.88 5.70
N ALA A 9 33.89 10.98 5.27
CA ALA A 9 33.00 11.76 6.13
C ALA A 9 31.74 10.98 6.54
N LEU A 10 31.19 10.14 5.64
CA LEU A 10 29.94 9.41 5.93
C LEU A 10 30.11 8.23 6.89
N ARG A 11 31.33 7.72 7.09
CA ARG A 11 31.61 6.59 7.99
C ARG A 11 31.95 7.01 9.43
N LEU A 12 32.16 8.31 9.67
CA LEU A 12 32.44 8.86 10.99
C LEU A 12 31.17 9.21 11.79
N GLY A 13 29.99 8.78 11.34
CA GLY A 13 28.72 8.94 12.06
C GLY A 13 28.29 7.70 12.85
N ALA A 14 29.11 6.65 12.88
CA ALA A 14 28.82 5.40 13.57
C ALA A 14 29.54 5.33 14.92
N GLY A 15 28.80 5.69 15.98
CA GLY A 15 28.97 5.09 17.31
C GLY A 15 29.72 5.91 18.35
N THR A 16 28.98 6.43 19.33
CA THR A 16 29.22 6.21 20.78
C THR A 16 28.14 6.92 21.61
N VAL A 17 27.19 6.17 22.19
CA VAL A 17 26.69 6.43 23.56
C VAL A 17 26.37 5.08 24.19
N ALA A 18 27.01 4.81 25.34
CA ALA A 18 26.88 3.59 26.12
C ALA A 18 25.88 3.77 27.28
N GLY A 19 25.08 2.72 27.54
CA GLY A 19 24.30 2.47 28.78
C GLY A 19 23.04 3.33 28.96
N VAL A 20 21.88 2.89 29.47
CA VAL A 20 21.47 1.70 30.23
C VAL A 20 19.95 1.55 30.00
N ALA A 21 19.52 0.85 28.93
CA ALA A 21 18.09 0.55 28.67
C ALA A 21 17.88 -0.61 27.66
N GLY A 22 18.86 -1.50 27.50
CA GLY A 22 18.95 -2.40 26.34
C GLY A 22 18.11 -3.68 26.41
N ALA A 23 17.61 -4.09 27.58
CA ALA A 23 16.96 -5.40 27.69
C ALA A 23 15.56 -5.43 27.03
N TRP A 24 14.77 -4.37 27.16
CA TRP A 24 13.41 -4.33 26.61
C TRP A 24 13.35 -4.07 25.10
N ALA A 25 14.43 -3.53 24.51
CA ALA A 25 14.50 -3.27 23.07
C ALA A 25 14.86 -4.53 22.25
N LEU A 26 15.56 -5.50 22.86
CA LEU A 26 15.91 -6.75 22.18
C LEU A 26 14.71 -7.71 22.09
N SER A 27 13.80 -7.69 23.07
CA SER A 27 12.57 -8.51 23.03
C SER A 27 11.63 -8.11 21.89
N ALA A 28 11.57 -6.83 21.50
CA ALA A 28 10.77 -6.39 20.34
C ALA A 28 11.38 -6.79 18.98
N LEU A 29 12.67 -7.14 18.94
CA LEU A 29 13.34 -7.58 17.73
C LEU A 29 13.23 -9.09 17.49
N LEU A 30 12.86 -9.86 18.53
CA LEU A 30 12.86 -11.33 18.53
C LEU A 30 11.47 -11.94 18.75
N ASP A 31 10.42 -11.15 18.95
CA ASP A 31 9.05 -11.65 19.09
C ASP A 31 8.26 -11.50 17.78
N PRO A 32 8.14 -12.55 16.95
CA PRO A 32 7.11 -12.64 15.93
C PRO A 32 5.81 -13.15 16.60
N GLY A 33 5.30 -12.39 17.57
CA GLY A 33 4.20 -12.81 18.45
C GLY A 33 2.98 -11.91 18.30
N GLU A 34 2.06 -12.30 17.43
CA GLU A 34 0.65 -11.89 17.43
C GLU A 34 0.34 -10.40 17.59
N GLY A 35 0.51 -9.67 16.48
CA GLY A 35 -0.33 -8.50 16.22
C GLY A 35 -1.80 -8.93 16.26
N ARG A 36 -2.45 -8.71 17.41
CA ARG A 36 -3.89 -8.88 17.58
C ARG A 36 -4.61 -8.00 16.56
N THR A 37 -5.00 -8.60 15.45
CA THR A 37 -5.91 -8.02 14.46
C THR A 37 -7.23 -7.78 15.17
N ALA A 38 -7.53 -6.51 15.47
CA ALA A 38 -8.90 -6.10 15.65
C ALA A 38 -9.67 -6.50 14.38
N PRO A 39 -10.89 -7.07 14.47
CA PRO A 39 -11.66 -7.42 13.29
C PRO A 39 -11.78 -6.17 12.40
N SER A 40 -11.24 -6.30 11.20
CA SER A 40 -11.41 -5.29 10.16
C SER A 40 -12.90 -5.18 9.86
N PRO A 41 -13.48 -3.99 9.67
CA PRO A 41 -14.88 -3.82 9.22
C PRO A 41 -15.21 -4.51 7.88
N PHE A 42 -14.22 -5.14 7.26
CA PHE A 42 -14.26 -5.76 5.94
C PHE A 42 -14.09 -7.29 6.02
N GLU A 43 -14.76 -7.99 6.95
CA GLU A 43 -14.82 -9.46 6.86
C GLU A 43 -15.57 -9.85 5.57
N PRO A 44 -14.91 -10.51 4.59
CA PRO A 44 -15.59 -10.93 3.37
C PRO A 44 -16.53 -12.08 3.73
N VAL A 45 -17.81 -11.94 3.43
CA VAL A 45 -18.74 -13.07 3.48
C VAL A 45 -18.29 -14.13 2.47
N ALA A 46 -17.95 -15.32 2.95
CA ALA A 46 -17.58 -16.43 2.08
C ALA A 46 -18.79 -16.84 1.23
N GLY A 47 -18.73 -16.60 -0.08
CA GLY A 47 -19.75 -17.06 -1.03
C GLY A 47 -20.19 -16.03 -2.09
N THR A 48 -19.87 -14.75 -1.93
CA THR A 48 -20.08 -13.74 -2.98
C THR A 48 -18.79 -13.55 -3.79
N ALA A 49 -18.91 -13.32 -5.10
CA ALA A 49 -17.76 -12.92 -5.91
C ALA A 49 -17.11 -11.69 -5.25
N SER A 50 -15.82 -11.79 -4.90
CA SER A 50 -15.11 -10.68 -4.25
C SER A 50 -15.23 -9.42 -5.11
N PRO A 51 -15.55 -8.26 -4.52
CA PRO A 51 -15.74 -7.04 -5.28
C PRO A 51 -14.47 -6.70 -6.07
N THR A 52 -14.61 -6.38 -7.36
CA THR A 52 -13.52 -5.89 -8.21
C THR A 52 -13.33 -4.38 -8.11
N ARG A 53 -14.29 -3.69 -7.49
CA ARG A 53 -14.27 -2.25 -7.24
C ARG A 53 -14.77 -1.97 -5.83
N LEU A 54 -14.01 -1.18 -5.09
CA LEU A 54 -14.43 -0.57 -3.83
C LEU A 54 -14.36 0.94 -3.98
N SER A 55 -15.29 1.65 -3.36
CA SER A 55 -15.27 3.11 -3.31
C SER A 55 -15.62 3.59 -1.91
N GLY A 56 -15.20 4.80 -1.60
CA GLY A 56 -15.52 5.43 -0.33
C GLY A 56 -14.92 6.81 -0.21
N SER A 57 -14.92 7.33 1.00
CA SER A 57 -14.32 8.61 1.33
C SER A 57 -13.73 8.60 2.74
N PHE A 58 -12.84 9.55 3.01
CA PHE A 58 -12.33 9.84 4.34
C PHE A 58 -12.14 11.34 4.51
N VAL A 59 -12.13 11.83 5.76
CA VAL A 59 -11.82 13.23 6.06
C VAL A 59 -10.30 13.39 6.15
N SER A 60 -9.72 14.25 5.32
CA SER A 60 -8.27 14.44 5.28
C SER A 60 -7.83 15.65 6.08
N ALA A 61 -7.17 15.42 7.23
CA ALA A 61 -6.55 16.50 8.00
C ALA A 61 -5.48 17.25 7.18
N ALA A 62 -4.72 16.54 6.35
CA ALA A 62 -3.71 17.13 5.47
C ALA A 62 -4.31 18.06 4.39
N ARG A 63 -5.61 17.92 4.10
CA ARG A 63 -6.37 18.82 3.21
C ARG A 63 -7.27 19.79 3.98
N GLY A 64 -6.98 20.06 5.25
CA GLY A 64 -7.77 20.99 6.06
C GLY A 64 -9.15 20.46 6.46
N GLY A 65 -9.29 19.14 6.61
CA GLY A 65 -10.55 18.50 7.01
C GLY A 65 -11.54 18.26 5.87
N MET A 66 -11.09 18.30 4.62
CA MET A 66 -11.96 18.02 3.47
C MET A 66 -12.25 16.53 3.30
N THR A 67 -13.50 16.20 2.94
CA THR A 67 -13.89 14.86 2.49
C THR A 67 -13.16 14.54 1.18
N THR A 68 -12.42 13.44 1.19
CA THR A 68 -11.56 12.98 0.10
C THR A 68 -12.07 11.62 -0.36
N ASN A 69 -12.52 11.55 -1.61
CA ASN A 69 -13.04 10.32 -2.19
C ASN A 69 -11.91 9.42 -2.69
N TRP A 70 -12.16 8.12 -2.77
CA TRP A 70 -11.24 7.15 -3.33
C TRP A 70 -12.01 6.03 -4.04
N VAL A 71 -11.32 5.38 -4.99
CA VAL A 71 -11.77 4.14 -5.61
C VAL A 71 -10.59 3.16 -5.65
N ILE A 72 -10.84 1.90 -5.33
CA ILE A 72 -9.87 0.81 -5.41
C ILE A 72 -10.34 -0.20 -6.46
N ALA A 73 -9.50 -0.49 -7.44
CA ALA A 73 -9.68 -1.61 -8.36
C ALA A 73 -8.92 -2.84 -7.86
N LEU A 74 -9.64 -3.95 -7.74
CA LEU A 74 -9.15 -5.23 -7.24
C LEU A 74 -9.16 -6.27 -8.38
N PRO A 75 -8.09 -7.07 -8.53
CA PRO A 75 -8.07 -8.17 -9.48
C PRO A 75 -9.17 -9.20 -9.17
N PRO A 76 -9.88 -9.75 -10.17
CA PRO A 76 -10.85 -10.82 -9.94
C PRO A 76 -10.22 -12.04 -9.26
N GLY A 77 -10.88 -12.59 -8.24
CA GLY A 77 -10.45 -13.81 -7.56
C GLY A 77 -9.21 -13.67 -6.66
N HIS A 78 -8.81 -12.44 -6.30
CA HIS A 78 -7.75 -12.23 -5.32
C HIS A 78 -8.17 -12.75 -3.94
N THR A 79 -7.27 -13.48 -3.27
CA THR A 79 -7.53 -14.09 -1.94
C THR A 79 -6.45 -13.76 -0.90
N GLY A 80 -5.43 -12.99 -1.29
CA GLY A 80 -4.28 -12.67 -0.47
C GLY A 80 -3.86 -11.21 -0.55
N PRO A 81 -2.85 -10.80 0.24
CA PRO A 81 -2.39 -9.42 0.29
C PRO A 81 -1.88 -8.96 -1.08
N LEU A 82 -2.40 -7.81 -1.53
CA LEU A 82 -2.03 -7.17 -2.79
C LEU A 82 -1.10 -5.98 -2.53
N ARG A 83 -0.13 -5.77 -3.42
CA ARG A 83 0.72 -4.58 -3.43
C ARG A 83 -0.08 -3.37 -3.94
N PRO A 84 -0.21 -2.29 -3.16
CA PRO A 84 -0.88 -1.09 -3.61
C PRO A 84 -0.06 -0.39 -4.70
N VAL A 85 -0.75 0.07 -5.74
CA VAL A 85 -0.27 1.04 -6.72
C VAL A 85 -1.19 2.24 -6.61
N ILE A 86 -0.63 3.44 -6.44
CA ILE A 86 -1.42 4.66 -6.30
C ILE A 86 -1.43 5.37 -7.65
N ALA A 87 -2.62 5.61 -8.20
CA ALA A 87 -2.80 6.37 -9.43
C ALA A 87 -3.51 7.69 -9.12
N LEU A 88 -2.95 8.78 -9.62
CA LEU A 88 -3.48 10.12 -9.44
C LEU A 88 -4.19 10.55 -10.72
N HIS A 89 -5.26 11.33 -10.57
CA HIS A 89 -5.91 11.99 -11.70
C HIS A 89 -5.17 13.28 -12.07
N GLY A 90 -5.46 13.78 -13.28
CA GLY A 90 -5.03 15.11 -13.70
C GLY A 90 -5.76 16.23 -12.94
N LYS A 91 -5.34 17.47 -13.19
CA LYS A 91 -6.00 18.67 -12.64
C LYS A 91 -7.51 18.64 -12.94
N ASP A 92 -8.31 19.07 -11.96
CA ASP A 92 -9.79 19.14 -12.03
C ASP A 92 -10.49 17.78 -12.22
N GLY A 93 -9.76 16.67 -12.18
CA GLY A 93 -10.29 15.29 -12.21
C GLY A 93 -10.72 14.76 -10.85
N ASN A 94 -11.05 13.46 -10.80
CA ASN A 94 -11.33 12.76 -9.55
C ASN A 94 -11.01 11.26 -9.66
N ALA A 95 -11.17 10.50 -8.57
CA ALA A 95 -10.89 9.06 -8.53
C ALA A 95 -11.58 8.25 -9.65
N ASN A 96 -12.79 8.62 -10.06
CA ASN A 96 -13.49 7.90 -11.14
C ASN A 96 -12.80 8.11 -12.49
N THR A 97 -12.27 9.30 -12.77
CA THR A 97 -11.63 9.57 -14.08
C THR A 97 -10.40 8.70 -14.31
N VAL A 98 -9.76 8.19 -13.25
CA VAL A 98 -8.67 7.21 -13.35
C VAL A 98 -9.22 5.83 -13.67
N ILE A 99 -10.25 5.40 -12.94
CA ILE A 99 -10.81 4.06 -13.06
C ILE A 99 -11.49 3.86 -14.41
N ASP A 100 -12.13 4.91 -14.93
CA ASP A 100 -12.81 4.93 -16.22
C ASP A 100 -11.85 4.76 -17.41
N LEU A 101 -10.52 4.78 -17.19
CA LEU A 101 -9.52 4.40 -18.19
C LEU A 101 -9.45 2.89 -18.48
N GLY A 102 -10.38 2.08 -17.94
CA GLY A 102 -10.46 0.65 -18.21
C GLY A 102 -9.52 -0.20 -17.35
N ILE A 103 -9.20 0.27 -16.14
CA ILE A 103 -8.21 -0.38 -15.26
C ILE A 103 -8.72 -1.74 -14.76
N GLU A 104 -10.02 -1.85 -14.49
CA GLU A 104 -10.66 -3.09 -14.07
C GLU A 104 -10.53 -4.18 -15.16
N ASP A 105 -10.75 -3.80 -16.42
CA ASP A 105 -10.60 -4.70 -17.57
C ASP A 105 -9.14 -5.12 -17.77
N ALA A 106 -8.20 -4.17 -17.65
CA ALA A 106 -6.78 -4.46 -17.75
C ALA A 106 -6.31 -5.43 -16.65
N LEU A 107 -6.80 -5.26 -15.41
CA LEU A 107 -6.53 -6.19 -14.31
C LEU A 107 -7.15 -7.57 -14.57
N ALA A 108 -8.39 -7.63 -15.07
CA ALA A 108 -9.04 -8.88 -15.41
C ALA A 108 -8.29 -9.63 -16.52
N GLN A 109 -7.82 -8.94 -17.55
CA GLN A 109 -6.99 -9.53 -18.61
C GLN A 109 -5.64 -10.00 -18.07
N LEU A 110 -5.01 -9.23 -17.18
CA LEU A 110 -3.75 -9.60 -16.55
C LEU A 110 -3.89 -10.86 -15.68
N VAL A 111 -5.00 -11.02 -14.96
CA VAL A 111 -5.29 -12.24 -14.20
C VAL A 111 -5.49 -13.43 -15.14
N LYS A 112 -6.29 -13.25 -16.21
CA LYS A 112 -6.54 -14.28 -17.22
C LYS A 112 -5.25 -14.77 -17.92
N SER A 113 -4.28 -13.88 -18.14
CA SER A 113 -3.00 -14.23 -18.75
C SER A 113 -1.97 -14.82 -17.77
N GLY A 114 -2.33 -15.04 -16.50
CA GLY A 114 -1.42 -15.58 -15.49
C GLY A 114 -0.41 -14.56 -14.98
N GLY A 115 -0.68 -13.27 -15.15
CA GLY A 115 0.13 -12.17 -14.62
C GLY A 115 0.23 -12.17 -13.10
N PRO A 116 1.05 -11.29 -12.51
CA PRO A 116 1.39 -11.30 -11.07
C PRO A 116 0.17 -11.17 -10.14
N ALA A 117 -0.94 -10.62 -10.61
CA ALA A 117 -2.20 -10.53 -9.86
C ALA A 117 -3.02 -11.82 -9.84
N SER A 118 -2.68 -12.81 -10.67
CA SER A 118 -3.37 -14.09 -10.74
C SER A 118 -3.04 -14.98 -9.54
N PRO A 119 -4.03 -15.72 -8.98
CA PRO A 119 -3.80 -16.69 -7.91
C PRO A 119 -2.72 -17.73 -8.25
N SER A 120 -2.58 -18.09 -9.52
CA SER A 120 -1.60 -19.10 -9.97
C SER A 120 -0.17 -18.53 -10.13
N SER A 121 0.03 -17.21 -10.04
CA SER A 121 1.30 -16.60 -10.41
C SER A 121 2.43 -16.82 -9.40
N GLY A 122 2.11 -17.26 -8.18
CA GLY A 122 3.06 -17.40 -7.07
C GLY A 122 3.72 -16.09 -6.62
N ARG A 123 3.37 -14.95 -7.24
CA ARG A 123 3.86 -13.61 -6.92
C ARG A 123 2.79 -12.83 -6.17
N ARG A 124 3.22 -11.86 -5.35
CA ARG A 124 2.28 -10.92 -4.73
C ARG A 124 1.59 -10.12 -5.82
N GLY A 125 0.26 -10.21 -5.87
CA GLY A 125 -0.57 -9.45 -6.77
C GLY A 125 -0.52 -7.95 -6.49
N GLN A 126 -1.12 -7.16 -7.37
CA GLN A 126 -1.17 -5.70 -7.26
C GLN A 126 -2.61 -5.21 -7.39
N HIS A 127 -2.95 -4.16 -6.65
CA HIS A 127 -4.22 -3.45 -6.74
C HIS A 127 -3.97 -1.98 -7.01
N LEU A 128 -4.94 -1.30 -7.60
CA LEU A 128 -4.84 0.13 -7.83
C LEU A 128 -5.75 0.89 -6.86
N LEU A 129 -5.16 1.83 -6.14
CA LEU A 129 -5.86 2.85 -5.37
C LEU A 129 -5.81 4.16 -6.16
N ALA A 130 -6.98 4.72 -6.49
CA ALA A 130 -7.13 6.04 -7.08
C ALA A 130 -7.77 6.98 -6.03
N PRO A 131 -6.97 7.76 -5.29
CA PRO A 131 -7.50 8.81 -4.44
C PRO A 131 -7.84 10.05 -5.29
N THR A 132 -8.92 10.73 -4.93
CA THR A 132 -9.17 12.09 -5.42
C THR A 132 -8.22 13.04 -4.71
N CYS A 133 -7.40 13.79 -5.43
CA CYS A 133 -6.57 14.88 -4.92
C CYS A 133 -6.82 16.13 -5.78
N LEU A 134 -7.31 17.21 -5.15
CA LEU A 134 -7.76 18.51 -5.72
C LEU A 134 -9.27 18.56 -6.03
N GLY A 135 -10.01 19.65 -5.76
CA GLY A 135 -9.66 20.99 -5.24
C GLY A 135 -9.38 21.05 -3.75
#